data_AF-C4PDA4-F1
#
_entry.id   AF-C4PDA4-F1
#
_cell.length_a   1.000
_cell.length_b   1.000
_cell.length_c   1.000
_cell.angle_alpha   90.00
_cell.angle_beta   90.00
_cell.angle_gamma   90.00
#
_symmetry.space_group_name_H-M   'P 1'
#
loop_
_entity.id
_entity.type
_entity.pdbx_description
1 polymer ?
#
loop_
_entity_poly.entity_id
_entity_poly.type
_entity_poly.pdbx_seq_one_letter_code
_entity_poly.pdbx_strand_id
1 'polypeptide(L)'
;YDWDVGNEATDPWRFRSGNRMTKAWEEIGVVDWTVRSFQLARRANPQARLLINDYRTDEAYEKLIERLVVEGRPVYDGVGIQSH
;
A
#
# COMPACT_ATOMS: atom_id res chain seq x y z
N TYR A 1 17.30 -5.31 -5.03
CA TYR A 1 16.60 -4.12 -5.55
C TYR A 1 15.24 -4.07 -4.88
N ASP A 2 14.86 -2.90 -4.40
CA ASP A 2 13.69 -2.71 -3.54
C ASP A 2 12.59 -2.01 -4.34
N TRP A 3 11.33 -2.23 -3.98
CA TRP A 3 10.17 -1.64 -4.66
C TRP A 3 9.17 -1.09 -3.64
N ASP A 4 8.77 0.16 -3.83
CA ASP A 4 7.59 0.73 -3.18
C ASP A 4 6.35 0.26 -3.95
N VAL A 5 5.68 -0.77 -3.42
CA VAL A 5 4.54 -1.41 -4.10
C VAL A 5 3.24 -0.66 -3.82
N GLY A 6 3.10 -0.13 -2.60
CA GLY A 6 2.07 0.83 -2.24
C GLY A 6 2.72 2.16 -1.90
N ASN A 7 2.28 3.23 -2.55
CA ASN A 7 2.71 4.60 -2.24
C ASN A 7 1.49 5.44 -1.86
N GLU A 8 1.53 6.09 -0.70
CA GLU A 8 0.51 7.03 -0.21
C GLU A 8 -0.89 6.42 -0.10
N ALA A 9 -0.96 5.13 0.23
CA ALA A 9 -2.22 4.41 0.34
C ALA A 9 -3.11 4.93 1.49
N THR A 10 -2.57 5.74 2.40
CA THR A 10 -3.31 6.41 3.50
C THR A 10 -4.04 7.68 3.05
N ASP A 11 -3.71 8.24 1.88
CA ASP A 11 -4.44 9.37 1.29
C ASP A 11 -4.92 9.10 -0.15
N PRO A 12 -5.81 8.12 -0.33
CA PRO A 12 -6.28 7.70 -1.66
C PRO A 12 -7.14 8.76 -2.37
N TRP A 13 -7.54 9.79 -1.63
CA TRP A 13 -8.53 10.78 -2.00
C TRP A 13 -7.92 12.15 -2.33
N ARG A 14 -6.61 12.31 -2.15
CA ARG A 14 -5.87 13.55 -2.38
C ARG A 14 -6.15 14.21 -3.73
N PHE A 15 -6.31 13.39 -4.78
CA PHE A 15 -6.53 13.82 -6.16
C PHE A 15 -7.92 13.42 -6.68
N ARG A 16 -8.96 13.61 -5.87
CA ARG A 16 -10.37 13.25 -6.15
C ARG A 16 -10.95 13.77 -7.48
N SER A 17 -10.30 14.70 -8.18
CA SER A 17 -10.72 15.15 -9.52
C SER A 17 -10.31 14.17 -10.62
N GLY A 18 -11.09 13.09 -10.80
CA GLY A 18 -11.14 12.34 -12.06
C GLY A 18 -9.99 11.39 -12.36
N ASN A 19 -9.12 11.09 -11.40
CA ASN A 19 -8.05 10.12 -11.63
C ASN A 19 -8.61 8.66 -11.62
N ARG A 20 -8.01 7.77 -12.42
CA ARG A 20 -8.44 6.35 -12.54
C ARG A 20 -8.10 5.51 -11.31
N MET A 21 -7.09 5.90 -10.52
CA MET A 21 -6.66 5.16 -9.32
C MET A 21 -7.66 5.30 -8.18
N THR A 22 -8.14 6.52 -7.94
CA THR A 22 -9.18 6.86 -6.97
C THR A 22 -10.46 6.08 -7.28
N LYS A 23 -10.87 6.00 -8.55
CA LYS A 23 -12.01 5.13 -8.96
C LYS A 23 -11.74 3.65 -8.65
N ALA A 24 -10.55 3.15 -8.98
CA ALA A 24 -10.20 1.77 -8.67
C ALA A 24 -10.22 1.50 -7.15
N TRP A 25 -9.78 2.46 -6.33
CA TRP A 25 -9.86 2.39 -4.88
C TRP A 25 -11.30 2.48 -4.34
N GLU A 26 -12.20 3.23 -4.98
CA GLU A 26 -13.64 3.25 -4.65
C GLU A 26 -14.30 1.91 -4.93
N GLU A 27 -13.98 1.30 -6.08
CA GLU A 27 -14.60 0.06 -6.53
C GLU A 27 -14.07 -1.17 -5.77
N ILE A 28 -12.76 -1.23 -5.51
CA ILE A 28 -12.09 -2.41 -4.94
C ILE A 28 -11.87 -2.26 -3.43
N GLY A 29 -11.76 -1.03 -2.93
CA GLY A 29 -11.32 -0.75 -1.57
C GLY A 29 -9.79 -0.67 -1.46
N VAL A 30 -9.33 0.27 -0.65
CA VAL A 30 -7.90 0.61 -0.48
C VAL A 30 -7.08 -0.60 0.01
N VAL A 31 -7.60 -1.31 1.03
CA VAL A 31 -6.91 -2.47 1.61
C VAL A 31 -6.80 -3.60 0.61
N ASP A 32 -7.91 -4.00 0.00
CA ASP A 32 -7.94 -5.10 -0.97
C ASP A 32 -7.08 -4.80 -2.19
N TRP A 33 -7.14 -3.57 -2.70
CA TRP A 33 -6.26 -3.11 -3.78
C TRP A 33 -4.78 -3.26 -3.40
N THR A 34 -4.42 -2.79 -2.22
CA THR A 34 -3.03 -2.80 -1.74
C THR A 34 -2.55 -4.25 -1.53
N VAL A 35 -3.34 -5.09 -0.85
CA VAL A 35 -3.04 -6.52 -0.65
C VAL A 35 -2.84 -7.24 -1.99
N ARG A 36 -3.74 -7.04 -2.96
CA ARG A 36 -3.60 -7.64 -4.30
C ARG A 36 -2.33 -7.17 -5.01
N SER A 37 -1.97 -5.90 -4.87
CA SER A 37 -0.76 -5.32 -5.45
C SER A 37 0.50 -5.98 -4.89
N PHE A 38 0.59 -6.15 -3.56
CA PHE A 38 1.69 -6.87 -2.92
C PHE A 38 1.77 -8.34 -3.32
N GLN A 39 0.63 -9.03 -3.37
CA GLN A 39 0.59 -10.43 -3.82
C GLN A 39 1.06 -10.58 -5.28
N LEU A 40 0.67 -9.66 -6.16
CA LEU A 40 1.13 -9.63 -7.55
C LEU A 40 2.64 -9.34 -7.63
N ALA A 41 3.13 -8.34 -6.90
CA ALA A 41 4.54 -8.00 -6.86
C ALA A 41 5.40 -9.16 -6.34
N ARG A 42 4.97 -9.84 -5.27
CA ARG A 42 5.67 -11.02 -4.74
C ARG A 42 5.70 -12.18 -5.74
N ARG A 43 4.61 -12.41 -6.48
CA ARG A 43 4.59 -13.42 -7.56
C ARG A 43 5.54 -13.07 -8.70
N ALA A 44 5.64 -11.79 -9.06
CA ALA A 44 6.52 -11.32 -10.12
C ALA A 44 8.00 -11.39 -9.74
N ASN A 45 8.35 -11.08 -8.48
CA ASN A 45 9.71 -11.22 -7.97
C ASN A 45 9.71 -11.68 -6.50
N PRO A 46 9.87 -13.00 -6.25
CA PRO A 46 9.89 -13.55 -4.90
C PRO A 46 11.03 -13.03 -4.02
N GLN A 47 12.13 -12.53 -4.60
CA GLN A 47 13.31 -12.07 -3.87
C GLN A 47 13.38 -10.55 -3.67
N ALA A 48 12.45 -9.79 -4.26
CA ALA A 48 12.41 -8.34 -4.06
C ALA A 48 12.04 -8.01 -2.61
N ARG A 49 12.62 -6.92 -2.09
CA ARG A 49 12.13 -6.30 -0.87
C ARG A 49 10.98 -5.37 -1.23
N LEU A 50 9.78 -5.67 -0.73
CA LEU A 50 8.55 -4.94 -1.03
C LEU A 50 8.21 -4.01 0.13
N LEU A 51 8.09 -2.71 -0.14
CA LEU A 51 7.84 -1.70 0.88
C LEU A 51 6.43 -1.10 0.71
N ILE A 52 5.77 -0.83 1.84
CA ILE A 52 4.65 0.12 1.91
C ILE A 52 5.24 1.48 2.30
N ASN A 53 4.96 2.53 1.54
CA ASN A 53 5.57 3.83 1.70
C ASN A 53 4.51 4.93 1.79
N ASP A 54 4.66 5.85 2.74
CA ASP A 54 3.74 6.97 2.95
C ASP A 54 4.48 8.18 3.57
N TYR A 55 3.93 9.38 3.37
CA TYR A 55 4.38 10.58 4.10
C TYR A 55 3.68 10.72 5.45
N ARG A 56 2.50 10.12 5.61
CA ARG A 56 1.77 10.14 6.88
C ARG A 56 2.43 9.16 7.86
N THR A 57 2.55 9.60 9.10
CA THR A 57 3.03 8.79 10.23
C THR A 57 2.05 8.78 11.40
N ASP A 58 0.81 9.23 11.14
CA ASP A 58 -0.27 9.30 12.12
C ASP A 58 -1.07 7.98 12.22
N GLU A 59 -2.03 7.93 13.15
CA GLU A 59 -2.86 6.77 13.46
C GLU A 59 -3.59 6.19 12.23
N ALA A 60 -3.87 6.99 11.20
CA ALA A 60 -4.51 6.48 9.99
C ALA A 60 -3.57 5.55 9.21
N TYR A 61 -2.26 5.85 9.19
CA TYR A 61 -1.28 4.99 8.54
C TYR A 61 -1.07 3.70 9.35
N GLU A 62 -1.01 3.82 10.68
CA GLU A 62 -0.95 2.67 11.59
C GLU A 62 -2.12 1.70 11.33
N LYS A 63 -3.35 2.19 11.35
CA LYS A 63 -4.54 1.38 11.06
C LYS A 63 -4.53 0.76 9.67
N LEU A 64 -3.90 1.42 8.68
CA LEU A 64 -3.78 0.87 7.35
C LEU A 64 -2.81 -0.31 7.36
N ILE A 65 -1.59 -0.15 7.88
CA ILE A 65 -0.57 -1.21 7.87
C ILE A 65 -1.02 -2.45 8.67
N GLU A 66 -1.75 -2.27 9.78
CA GLU A 66 -2.35 -3.37 10.55
C GLU A 66 -3.36 -4.18 9.73
N ARG A 67 -4.05 -3.54 8.79
CA ARG A 67 -5.02 -4.20 7.89
C ARG A 67 -4.38 -4.87 6.69
N LEU A 68 -3.09 -4.62 6.43
CA LEU A 68 -2.32 -5.24 5.34
C LEU A 68 -1.68 -6.57 5.79
N VAL A 69 -2.41 -7.33 6.59
CA VAL A 69 -2.01 -8.63 7.14
C VAL A 69 -2.88 -9.73 6.55
N VAL A 70 -2.25 -10.74 5.96
CA VAL A 70 -2.91 -11.93 5.40
C VAL A 70 -2.31 -13.16 6.07
N GLU A 71 -3.17 -14.06 6.56
CA GLU A 71 -2.73 -15.28 7.27
C GLU A 71 -1.77 -15.00 8.44
N GLY A 72 -2.00 -13.87 9.15
CA GLY A 72 -1.20 -13.46 10.30
C GLY A 72 0.18 -12.88 9.95
N ARG A 73 0.46 -12.59 8.67
CA ARG A 73 1.71 -11.96 8.23
C ARG A 73 1.46 -10.71 7.38
N PRO A 74 2.26 -9.64 7.56
CA PRO A 74 2.23 -8.51 6.64
C PRO A 74 2.51 -8.94 5.20
N VAL A 75 1.86 -8.31 4.23
CA VAL A 75 2.12 -8.55 2.80
C VAL A 75 3.38 -7.81 2.29
N TYR A 76 3.97 -6.95 3.11
CA TYR A 76 5.17 -6.16 2.86
C TYR A 76 6.35 -6.61 3.73
N ASP A 77 7.57 -6.27 3.33
CA ASP A 77 8.82 -6.58 4.07
C ASP A 77 9.33 -5.40 4.90
N GLY A 78 8.81 -4.20 4.66
CA GLY A 78 9.21 -3.00 5.39
C GLY A 78 8.28 -1.82 5.16
N VAL A 79 8.44 -0.81 6.00
CA VAL A 79 7.72 0.46 5.96
C VAL A 79 8.70 1.56 5.56
N GLY A 80 8.41 2.25 4.46
CA GLY A 80 9.06 3.49 4.07
C GLY A 80 8.36 4.70 4.68
N ILE A 81 9.14 5.66 5.16
CA ILE A 81 8.66 6.95 5.69
C ILE A 81 9.30 8.06 4.86
N GLN A 82 8.50 8.75 4.05
CA GLN A 82 9.01 9.75 3.10
C GLN A 82 9.70 10.94 3.79
N SER A 83 9.34 11.26 5.04
CA SER A 83 10.00 12.28 5.89
C SER A 83 10.11 13.67 5.23
N HIS A 84 9.05 14.07 4.51
CA HIS A 84 8.90 15.42 3.97
C HIS A 84 8.79 16.48 5.07
#